data_AF-A0A139IMF4-F1
#
_entry.id   AF-A0A139IMF4-F1
#
_cell.length_a   1.000
_cell.length_b   1.000
_cell.length_c   1.000
_cell.angle_alpha   90.00
_cell.angle_beta   90.00
_cell.angle_gamma   90.00
#
_symmetry.space_group_name_H-M   'P 1'
#
loop_
_entity.id
_entity.type
_entity.pdbx_description
1 polymer ?
#
loop_
_entity_poly.entity_id
_entity_poly.type
_entity_poly.pdbx_seq_one_letter_code
_entity_poly.pdbx_strand_id
1 'polypeptide(L)'
;MAAAPPPPTTGTCASCANSVPRPILTCFECGEHGSSANTPAYCSTKCLSEDRDSHRGHCGQGNVLQSIYRAGDLLQSAFYLWRRLGFDVNVKDIRKSGEALTLKEEISLVPHGQSILFDFPDHLVPEQNDKHKLLTFLACSDASAYMYELVKKALQDTSTTIEEVRLKVPSSEVHIKRYYAHNGDYDRVTCDHEVIAIDCHNGHSYVIDLAGAQYGQYQAVTPLEEYLRGKLGEIERVDQHGYMAAVKKQCILGSGPFSEPNPQTGGQCDTRILLTLRELYGVFNAAVNKWEERQSMSISDLLNSKDIWWQRGKEQLLVGIERKMRAWIDNWKAAGCPCITLSLSEQELSAEEEQLLKPQHAAMGDREDRSTVYRNWVSQKARNIPVGFSLEA
;
A
#
# COMPACT_ATOMS: atom_id res chain seq x y z
N MET A 1 26.56 -49.37 -3.00
CA MET A 1 26.37 -48.97 -4.42
C MET A 1 25.60 -47.66 -4.41
N ALA A 2 26.21 -46.56 -4.86
CA ALA A 2 25.54 -45.27 -4.96
C ALA A 2 24.57 -45.31 -6.14
N ALA A 3 23.30 -44.93 -5.92
CA ALA A 3 22.31 -44.84 -6.97
C ALA A 3 22.71 -43.76 -7.99
N ALA A 4 22.63 -44.09 -9.27
CA ALA A 4 22.87 -43.12 -10.34
C ALA A 4 21.86 -41.96 -10.21
N PRO A 5 22.29 -40.70 -10.41
CA PRO A 5 21.37 -39.57 -10.37
C PRO A 5 20.29 -39.75 -11.44
N PRO A 6 19.03 -39.41 -11.15
CA PRO A 6 17.96 -39.50 -12.13
C PRO A 6 18.30 -38.66 -13.37
N PRO A 7 17.94 -39.12 -14.59
CA PRO A 7 18.17 -38.36 -15.79
C PRO A 7 17.47 -37.00 -15.66
N PRO A 8 18.14 -35.89 -16.04
CA PRO A 8 17.52 -34.58 -16.00
C PRO A 8 16.30 -34.57 -16.92
N THR A 9 15.15 -34.14 -16.40
CA THR A 9 13.95 -33.88 -17.21
C THR A 9 14.29 -32.84 -18.29
N THR A 10 14.24 -33.26 -19.55
CA THR A 10 14.42 -32.37 -20.70
C THR A 10 13.09 -31.66 -20.97
N GLY A 11 13.06 -30.33 -20.84
CA GLY A 11 11.90 -29.53 -21.24
C GLY A 11 11.64 -29.61 -22.74
N THR A 12 10.40 -29.33 -23.16
CA THR A 12 9.98 -29.22 -24.57
C THR A 12 10.07 -27.79 -25.08
N CYS A 13 10.42 -27.62 -26.34
CA CYS A 13 10.53 -26.33 -26.99
C CYS A 13 9.13 -25.72 -27.15
N ALA A 14 8.90 -24.49 -26.67
CA ALA A 14 7.61 -23.82 -26.77
C ALA A 14 7.14 -23.61 -28.22
N SER A 15 8.08 -23.37 -29.14
CA SER A 15 7.78 -23.16 -30.56
C SER A 15 7.51 -24.44 -31.36
N CYS A 16 8.32 -25.51 -31.17
CA CYS A 16 8.29 -26.70 -32.05
C CYS A 16 8.05 -28.02 -31.32
N ALA A 17 7.80 -28.00 -30.01
CA ALA A 17 7.60 -29.16 -29.12
C ALA A 17 8.78 -30.16 -29.01
N ASN A 18 9.87 -29.97 -29.76
CA ASN A 18 11.07 -30.82 -29.69
C ASN A 18 11.78 -30.73 -28.32
N SER A 19 12.57 -31.74 -27.97
CA SER A 19 13.40 -31.71 -26.77
C SER A 19 14.40 -30.54 -26.80
N VAL A 20 14.49 -29.79 -25.70
CA VAL A 20 15.41 -28.65 -25.61
C VAL A 20 16.81 -29.13 -25.22
N PRO A 21 17.85 -28.88 -26.03
CA PRO A 21 19.22 -29.21 -25.68
C PRO A 21 19.71 -28.33 -24.52
N ARG A 22 20.73 -28.79 -23.80
CA ARG A 22 21.43 -27.96 -22.80
C ARG A 22 22.61 -27.23 -23.46
N PRO A 23 22.89 -25.97 -23.08
CA PRO A 23 22.13 -25.12 -22.16
C PRO A 23 20.77 -24.68 -22.74
N ILE A 24 19.77 -24.56 -21.86
CA ILE A 24 18.40 -24.17 -22.24
C ILE A 24 18.40 -22.71 -22.67
N LEU A 25 17.87 -22.41 -23.86
CA LEU A 25 17.58 -21.04 -24.28
C LEU A 25 16.19 -20.65 -23.78
N THR A 26 16.08 -19.55 -23.04
CA THR A 26 14.82 -18.99 -22.55
C THR A 26 14.64 -17.56 -23.05
N CYS A 27 13.43 -17.02 -22.93
CA CYS A 27 13.20 -15.60 -23.14
C CYS A 27 13.93 -14.79 -22.05
N PHE A 28 14.78 -13.84 -22.47
CA PHE A 28 15.50 -12.94 -21.56
C PHE A 28 14.64 -11.77 -21.06
N GLU A 29 13.51 -11.53 -21.72
CA GLU A 29 12.56 -10.45 -21.37
C GLU A 29 11.56 -10.92 -20.29
N CYS A 30 11.43 -12.23 -20.04
CA CYS A 30 10.56 -12.74 -18.97
C CYS A 30 11.14 -12.49 -17.59
N GLY A 31 10.31 -11.92 -16.72
CA GLY A 31 10.54 -11.90 -15.28
C GLY A 31 10.70 -13.30 -14.70
N GLU A 32 11.60 -13.44 -13.72
CA GLU A 32 11.94 -14.71 -13.05
C GLU A 32 10.75 -15.29 -12.24
N HIS A 33 9.70 -14.51 -11.96
CA HIS A 33 8.57 -14.87 -11.09
C HIS A 33 7.30 -15.34 -11.80
N GLY A 34 7.37 -15.71 -13.08
CA GLY A 34 6.37 -16.59 -13.69
C GLY A 34 6.44 -18.00 -13.10
N SER A 35 6.11 -18.15 -11.81
CA SER A 35 5.84 -19.41 -11.11
C SER A 35 6.75 -20.59 -11.45
N SER A 36 8.07 -20.44 -11.57
CA SER A 36 9.04 -21.54 -11.61
C SER A 36 8.83 -22.69 -12.64
N ALA A 37 7.82 -22.62 -13.52
CA ALA A 37 7.39 -23.78 -14.31
C ALA A 37 7.27 -23.49 -15.81
N ASN A 38 7.02 -22.25 -16.24
CA ASN A 38 6.60 -21.97 -17.61
C ASN A 38 7.38 -20.85 -18.31
N THR A 39 8.62 -20.53 -17.92
CA THR A 39 9.46 -19.75 -18.83
C THR A 39 9.66 -20.61 -20.08
N PRO A 40 9.18 -20.18 -21.27
CA PRO A 40 9.25 -21.01 -22.44
C PRO A 40 10.71 -21.30 -22.77
N ALA A 41 10.99 -22.59 -22.96
CA ALA A 41 12.28 -23.08 -23.37
C ALA A 41 12.31 -23.21 -24.89
N TYR A 42 13.45 -22.95 -25.50
CA TYR A 42 13.62 -22.96 -26.95
C TYR A 42 14.80 -23.84 -27.34
N CYS A 43 14.65 -24.65 -28.38
CA CYS A 43 15.75 -25.48 -28.87
C CYS A 43 16.74 -24.73 -29.76
N SER A 44 16.38 -23.52 -30.20
CA SER A 44 17.21 -22.67 -31.05
C SER A 44 16.78 -21.20 -30.97
N THR A 45 17.66 -20.28 -31.36
CA THR A 45 17.33 -18.86 -31.51
C THR A 45 16.25 -18.61 -32.57
N LYS A 46 16.17 -19.50 -33.58
CA LYS A 46 15.09 -19.48 -34.58
C LYS A 46 13.72 -19.73 -33.92
N CYS A 47 13.61 -20.79 -33.13
CA CYS A 47 12.37 -21.10 -32.38
C CYS A 47 11.98 -19.99 -31.40
N LEU A 48 12.95 -19.35 -30.73
CA LEU A 48 12.69 -18.17 -29.91
C LEU A 48 12.15 -17.00 -30.75
N SER A 49 12.71 -16.75 -31.93
CA SER A 49 12.25 -15.69 -32.83
C SER A 49 10.88 -15.96 -33.41
N GLU A 50 10.57 -17.22 -33.75
CA GLU A 50 9.29 -17.65 -34.32
C GLU A 50 8.15 -17.55 -33.29
N ASP A 51 8.44 -17.83 -32.01
CA ASP A 51 7.46 -17.69 -30.92
C ASP A 51 7.43 -16.27 -30.32
N ARG A 52 8.27 -15.35 -30.81
CA ARG A 52 8.45 -14.04 -30.16
C ARG A 52 7.15 -13.26 -30.06
N ASP A 53 6.35 -13.21 -31.13
CA ASP A 53 5.13 -12.40 -31.16
C ASP A 53 4.01 -12.98 -30.28
N SER A 54 3.82 -14.31 -30.30
CA SER A 54 2.88 -15.02 -29.42
C SER A 54 3.30 -14.92 -27.95
N HIS A 55 4.59 -15.05 -27.69
CA HIS A 55 5.14 -15.01 -26.35
C HIS A 55 5.16 -13.60 -25.75
N ARG A 56 5.42 -12.55 -26.56
CA ARG A 56 5.56 -11.17 -26.08
C ARG A 56 4.34 -10.68 -25.31
N GLY A 57 3.13 -11.05 -25.74
CA GLY A 57 1.90 -10.73 -25.01
C GLY A 57 1.88 -11.34 -23.61
N HIS A 58 2.15 -12.64 -23.51
CA HIS A 58 2.19 -13.36 -22.23
C HIS A 58 3.33 -12.88 -21.32
N CYS A 59 4.51 -12.62 -21.90
CA CYS A 59 5.67 -12.06 -21.20
C CYS A 59 5.34 -10.69 -20.61
N GLY A 60 4.75 -9.78 -21.40
CA GLY A 60 4.34 -8.46 -20.94
C GLY A 60 3.35 -8.53 -19.78
N GLN A 61 2.33 -9.39 -19.88
CA GLN A 61 1.35 -9.58 -18.80
C GLN A 61 2.00 -10.12 -17.50
N GLY A 62 2.90 -11.10 -17.62
CA GLY A 62 3.64 -11.65 -16.49
C GLY A 62 4.55 -10.63 -15.81
N ASN A 63 5.23 -9.79 -16.60
CA ASN A 63 6.09 -8.72 -16.07
C ASN A 63 5.27 -7.64 -15.35
N VAL A 64 4.14 -7.22 -15.92
CA VAL A 64 3.22 -6.29 -15.26
C VAL A 64 2.74 -6.87 -13.93
N LEU A 65 2.32 -8.14 -13.93
CA LEU A 65 1.87 -8.82 -12.72
C LEU A 65 2.97 -8.87 -11.64
N GLN A 66 4.18 -9.26 -12.01
CA GLN A 66 5.33 -9.28 -11.10
C GLN A 66 5.59 -7.88 -10.52
N SER A 67 5.60 -6.86 -11.36
CA SER A 67 5.83 -5.48 -10.94
C SER A 67 4.75 -5.00 -9.97
N ILE A 68 3.47 -5.35 -10.18
CA ILE A 68 2.38 -5.00 -9.25
C ILE A 68 2.58 -5.68 -7.88
N TYR A 69 2.89 -6.98 -7.84
CA TYR A 69 3.12 -7.66 -6.56
C TYR A 69 4.35 -7.12 -5.82
N ARG A 70 5.43 -6.79 -6.55
CA ARG A 70 6.60 -6.13 -5.98
C ARG A 70 6.27 -4.72 -5.50
N ALA A 71 5.42 -3.98 -6.21
CA ALA A 71 4.96 -2.66 -5.80
C ALA A 71 4.18 -2.78 -4.48
N GLY A 72 3.24 -3.72 -4.38
CA GLY A 72 2.53 -3.99 -3.13
C GLY A 72 3.46 -4.31 -1.95
N ASP A 73 4.41 -5.22 -2.17
CA ASP A 73 5.41 -5.60 -1.17
C ASP A 73 6.30 -4.41 -0.74
N LEU A 74 6.72 -3.56 -1.69
CA LEU A 74 7.46 -2.33 -1.41
C LEU A 74 6.64 -1.37 -0.56
N LEU A 75 5.44 -1.05 -1.03
CA LEU A 75 4.57 -0.03 -0.47
C LEU A 75 4.14 -0.41 0.94
N GLN A 76 3.78 -1.67 1.18
CA GLN A 76 3.38 -2.14 2.50
C GLN A 76 4.57 -2.13 3.47
N SER A 77 5.75 -2.59 3.02
CA SER A 77 6.97 -2.54 3.84
C SER A 77 7.36 -1.11 4.21
N ALA A 78 7.26 -0.19 3.25
CA ALA A 78 7.56 1.22 3.44
C ALA A 78 6.53 1.90 4.37
N PHE A 79 5.25 1.56 4.23
CA PHE A 79 4.18 2.05 5.10
C PHE A 79 4.35 1.55 6.54
N TYR A 80 4.65 0.27 6.76
CA TYR A 80 4.92 -0.27 8.10
C TYR A 80 6.15 0.37 8.74
N LEU A 81 7.21 0.60 7.96
CA LEU A 81 8.37 1.36 8.43
C LEU A 81 7.98 2.78 8.83
N TRP A 82 7.21 3.47 7.98
CA TRP A 82 6.75 4.83 8.23
C TRP A 82 5.90 4.90 9.51
N ARG A 83 4.91 4.01 9.67
CA ARG A 83 4.06 3.90 10.86
C ARG A 83 4.83 3.55 12.12
N ARG A 84 5.86 2.69 12.03
CA ARG A 84 6.68 2.32 13.18
C ARG A 84 7.48 3.51 13.71
N LEU A 85 7.96 4.37 12.82
CA LEU A 85 8.75 5.56 13.20
C LEU A 85 7.88 6.76 13.56
N GLY A 86 6.77 6.95 12.85
CA GLY A 86 5.76 7.97 13.11
C GLY A 86 4.66 7.50 14.07
N PHE A 87 4.94 6.54 14.95
CA PHE A 87 3.92 5.94 15.81
C PHE A 87 3.45 6.96 16.85
N ASP A 88 2.16 7.30 16.81
CA ASP A 88 1.54 8.42 17.52
C ASP A 88 0.53 7.97 18.59
N VAL A 89 0.48 6.67 18.85
CA VAL A 89 -0.42 6.06 19.83
C VAL A 89 0.33 5.74 21.13
N ASN A 90 -0.07 6.35 22.24
CA ASN A 90 0.55 6.13 23.57
C ASN A 90 0.03 4.83 24.22
N VAL A 91 0.52 3.70 23.73
CA VAL A 91 0.12 2.37 24.19
C VAL A 91 0.71 2.06 25.57
N LYS A 92 -0.14 1.65 26.53
CA LYS A 92 0.29 1.23 27.88
C LYS A 92 0.19 -0.26 28.13
N ASP A 93 -0.81 -0.91 27.56
CA ASP A 93 -1.05 -2.33 27.73
C ASP A 93 -1.71 -2.87 26.46
N ILE A 94 -1.37 -4.10 26.09
CA ILE A 94 -2.00 -4.82 24.98
C ILE A 94 -2.37 -6.20 25.50
N ARG A 95 -3.63 -6.57 25.31
CA ARG A 95 -4.14 -7.90 25.66
C ARG A 95 -4.64 -8.61 24.42
N LYS A 96 -4.17 -9.82 24.19
CA LYS A 96 -4.65 -10.67 23.10
C LYS A 96 -5.73 -11.61 23.62
N SER A 97 -6.81 -11.74 22.85
CA SER A 97 -7.90 -12.70 23.10
C SER A 97 -8.31 -13.33 21.77
N GLY A 98 -7.77 -14.52 21.47
CA GLY A 98 -7.89 -15.12 20.15
C GLY A 98 -7.16 -14.25 19.11
N GLU A 99 -7.84 -13.90 18.02
CA GLU A 99 -7.30 -13.03 16.97
C GLU A 99 -7.40 -11.53 17.29
N ALA A 100 -8.16 -11.14 18.31
CA ALA A 100 -8.39 -9.74 18.64
C ALA A 100 -7.35 -9.21 19.64
N LEU A 101 -6.91 -7.97 19.41
CA LEU A 101 -6.08 -7.19 20.34
C LEU A 101 -6.95 -6.17 21.06
N THR A 102 -6.79 -6.05 22.36
CA THR A 102 -7.35 -4.95 23.16
C THR A 102 -6.22 -4.02 23.56
N LEU A 103 -6.27 -2.80 23.06
CA LEU A 103 -5.30 -1.75 23.29
C LEU A 103 -5.77 -0.86 24.44
N LYS A 104 -4.97 -0.71 25.49
CA LYS A 104 -5.14 0.35 26.49
C LYS A 104 -4.24 1.53 26.14
N GLU A 105 -4.86 2.64 25.80
CA GLU A 105 -4.17 3.88 25.47
C GLU A 105 -4.31 4.92 26.58
N GLU A 106 -3.22 5.66 26.81
CA GLU A 106 -3.23 6.85 27.66
C GLU A 106 -3.41 8.11 26.80
N ILE A 107 -4.66 8.56 26.69
CA ILE A 107 -5.00 9.87 26.09
C ILE A 107 -4.79 10.98 27.12
N SER A 108 -3.56 11.16 27.59
CA SER A 108 -3.20 12.41 28.27
C SER A 108 -2.79 13.43 27.20
N LEU A 109 -3.27 14.67 27.31
CA LEU A 109 -2.75 15.77 26.50
C LEU A 109 -1.23 15.81 26.66
N VAL A 110 -0.50 15.54 25.59
CA VAL A 110 0.97 15.60 25.59
C VAL A 110 1.36 17.07 25.80
N PRO A 111 2.08 17.43 26.88
CA PRO A 111 2.47 18.81 27.11
C PRO A 111 3.25 19.41 25.92
N HIS A 112 3.24 20.73 25.80
CA HIS A 112 4.09 21.40 24.82
C HIS A 112 5.56 21.10 25.13
N GLY A 113 6.35 20.85 24.09
CA GLY A 113 7.76 20.47 24.21
C GLY A 113 8.03 18.99 24.50
N GLN A 114 6.98 18.17 24.65
CA GLN A 114 7.12 16.71 24.67
C GLN A 114 6.84 16.10 23.30
N SER A 115 7.43 14.94 23.05
CA SER A 115 7.23 14.23 21.79
C SER A 115 5.84 13.63 21.73
N ILE A 116 5.18 13.87 20.61
CA ILE A 116 3.92 13.22 20.20
C ILE A 116 4.17 11.93 19.41
N LEU A 117 5.44 11.58 19.16
CA LEU A 117 5.84 10.31 18.55
C LEU A 117 6.41 9.39 19.64
N PHE A 118 5.76 8.25 19.81
CA PHE A 118 6.12 7.21 20.77
C PHE A 118 6.94 6.13 20.09
N ASP A 119 7.79 5.46 20.86
CA ASP A 119 8.45 4.26 20.35
C ASP A 119 7.39 3.16 20.17
N PHE A 120 7.44 2.46 19.04
CA PHE A 120 6.56 1.33 18.81
C PHE A 120 6.76 0.26 19.90
N PRO A 121 5.69 -0.24 20.54
CA PRO A 121 5.80 -1.13 21.70
C PRO A 121 6.09 -2.59 21.27
N ASP A 122 7.22 -2.82 20.61
CA ASP A 122 7.64 -4.13 20.10
C ASP A 122 7.58 -5.24 21.17
N HIS A 123 7.88 -4.89 22.42
CA HIS A 123 7.90 -5.80 23.56
C HIS A 123 6.49 -6.26 24.02
N LEU A 124 5.43 -5.54 23.64
CA LEU A 124 4.04 -5.89 23.98
C LEU A 124 3.36 -6.75 22.90
N VAL A 125 3.95 -6.85 21.70
CA VAL A 125 3.35 -7.52 20.55
C VAL A 125 4.37 -8.42 19.86
N PRO A 126 4.67 -9.61 20.41
CA PRO A 126 5.76 -10.44 19.90
C PRO A 126 5.45 -11.04 18.51
N GLU A 127 4.19 -11.29 18.19
CA GLU A 127 3.79 -11.88 16.91
C GLU A 127 3.80 -10.86 15.79
N GLN A 128 4.49 -11.18 14.69
CA GLN A 128 4.67 -10.25 13.56
C GLN A 128 3.34 -9.77 12.96
N ASN A 129 2.37 -10.67 12.83
CA ASN A 129 1.05 -10.33 12.30
C ASN A 129 0.32 -9.32 13.20
N ASP A 130 0.39 -9.50 14.52
CA ASP A 130 -0.21 -8.57 15.47
C ASP A 130 0.51 -7.20 15.47
N LYS A 131 1.82 -7.17 15.20
CA LYS A 131 2.55 -5.90 14.96
C LYS A 131 1.97 -5.18 13.75
N HIS A 132 1.74 -5.89 12.66
CA HIS A 132 1.12 -5.30 11.47
C HIS A 132 -0.28 -4.77 11.77
N LYS A 133 -1.13 -5.55 12.47
CA LYS A 133 -2.45 -5.08 12.93
C LYS A 133 -2.31 -3.73 13.64
N LEU A 134 -1.43 -3.66 14.64
CA LEU A 134 -1.24 -2.45 15.46
C LEU A 134 -0.69 -1.25 14.65
N LEU A 135 0.26 -1.49 13.74
CA LEU A 135 0.82 -0.42 12.88
C LEU A 135 -0.25 0.17 11.95
N THR A 136 -1.19 -0.66 11.50
CA THR A 136 -2.27 -0.27 10.57
C THR A 136 -3.51 0.26 11.26
N PHE A 137 -3.61 0.14 12.59
CA PHE A 137 -4.79 0.53 13.35
C PHE A 137 -5.11 2.02 13.16
N LEU A 138 -6.31 2.31 12.63
CA LEU A 138 -6.79 3.67 12.32
C LEU A 138 -5.91 4.44 11.32
N ALA A 139 -5.05 3.74 10.58
CA ALA A 139 -4.05 4.33 9.68
C ALA A 139 -4.31 4.03 8.20
N CYS A 140 -5.49 3.52 7.83
CA CYS A 140 -5.85 3.27 6.44
C CYS A 140 -5.81 4.54 5.58
N SER A 141 -6.33 5.65 6.08
CA SER A 141 -6.25 6.95 5.40
C SER A 141 -4.82 7.51 5.31
N ASP A 142 -3.95 7.16 6.26
CA ASP A 142 -2.53 7.54 6.25
C ASP A 142 -1.77 6.77 5.19
N ALA A 143 -2.16 5.52 4.92
CA ALA A 143 -1.57 4.72 3.85
C ALA A 143 -1.76 5.40 2.49
N SER A 144 -2.98 5.86 2.17
CA SER A 144 -3.24 6.58 0.92
C SER A 144 -2.54 7.95 0.90
N ALA A 145 -2.66 8.74 1.98
CA ALA A 145 -2.14 10.10 2.03
C ALA A 145 -0.60 10.17 2.01
N TYR A 146 0.07 9.39 2.86
CA TYR A 146 1.51 9.47 3.07
C TYR A 146 2.31 8.46 2.26
N MET A 147 1.67 7.63 1.43
CA MET A 147 2.36 6.86 0.39
C MET A 147 2.10 7.41 -1.02
N TYR A 148 1.36 8.51 -1.16
CA TYR A 148 0.90 9.08 -2.44
C TYR A 148 2.00 9.14 -3.53
N GLU A 149 3.15 9.74 -3.22
CA GLU A 149 4.26 9.89 -4.19
C GLU A 149 4.92 8.55 -4.53
N LEU A 150 5.09 7.65 -3.54
CA LEU A 150 5.70 6.35 -3.79
C LEU A 150 4.76 5.44 -4.58
N VAL A 151 3.45 5.48 -4.31
CA VAL A 151 2.42 4.80 -5.11
C VAL A 151 2.48 5.26 -6.56
N LYS A 152 2.52 6.57 -6.78
CA LYS A 152 2.62 7.17 -8.12
C LYS A 152 3.87 6.67 -8.86
N LYS A 153 5.06 6.74 -8.22
CA LYS A 153 6.32 6.24 -8.78
C LYS A 153 6.33 4.74 -9.04
N ALA A 154 5.73 3.95 -8.15
CA ALA A 154 5.73 2.49 -8.25
C ALA A 154 4.79 1.96 -9.35
N LEU A 155 3.71 2.68 -9.63
CA LEU A 155 2.64 2.20 -10.52
C LEU A 155 2.63 2.88 -11.89
N GLN A 156 3.40 3.95 -12.09
CA GLN A 156 3.39 4.77 -13.32
C GLN A 156 3.48 3.99 -14.65
N ASP A 157 4.20 2.87 -14.68
CA ASP A 157 4.43 2.07 -15.90
C ASP A 157 3.61 0.78 -15.95
N THR A 158 2.83 0.51 -14.90
CA THR A 158 2.01 -0.72 -14.78
C THR A 158 0.52 -0.44 -14.78
N SER A 159 0.09 0.71 -14.25
CA SER A 159 -1.31 1.06 -14.08
C SER A 159 -1.78 2.06 -15.14
N THR A 160 -2.98 1.85 -15.66
CA THR A 160 -3.72 2.83 -16.47
C THR A 160 -4.53 3.80 -15.62
N THR A 161 -4.98 3.37 -14.44
CA THR A 161 -5.73 4.20 -13.47
C THR A 161 -5.28 3.89 -12.05
N ILE A 162 -5.33 4.90 -11.19
CA ILE A 162 -5.12 4.78 -9.74
C ILE A 162 -6.24 5.55 -9.05
N GLU A 163 -6.98 4.87 -8.19
CA GLU A 163 -8.14 5.38 -7.48
C GLU A 163 -8.01 5.07 -5.98
N GLU A 164 -8.48 5.98 -5.13
CA GLU A 164 -8.63 5.75 -3.69
C GLU A 164 -10.06 5.31 -3.41
N VAL A 165 -10.25 4.17 -2.75
CA VAL A 165 -11.56 3.56 -2.51
C VAL A 165 -11.83 3.47 -1.02
N ARG A 166 -12.87 4.17 -0.58
CA ARG A 166 -13.39 4.11 0.77
C ARG A 166 -14.41 3.00 0.91
N LEU A 167 -14.22 2.16 1.90
CA LEU A 167 -15.05 1.03 2.25
C LEU A 167 -15.64 1.24 3.64
N LYS A 168 -16.91 0.89 3.80
CA LYS A 168 -17.55 0.77 5.11
C LYS A 168 -17.42 -0.66 5.60
N VAL A 169 -16.61 -0.88 6.62
CA VAL A 169 -16.35 -2.22 7.18
C VAL A 169 -17.30 -2.51 8.35
N PRO A 170 -17.93 -3.69 8.41
CA PRO A 170 -18.70 -4.08 9.58
C PRO A 170 -17.82 -4.11 10.84
N SER A 171 -18.32 -3.60 11.96
CA SER A 171 -17.57 -3.57 13.22
C SER A 171 -17.20 -4.97 13.75
N SER A 172 -17.85 -6.03 13.27
CA SER A 172 -17.51 -7.43 13.58
C SER A 172 -16.14 -7.85 13.05
N GLU A 173 -15.66 -7.21 11.98
CA GLU A 173 -14.39 -7.58 11.32
C GLU A 173 -13.18 -6.87 11.96
N VAL A 174 -13.41 -5.93 12.88
CA VAL A 174 -12.34 -5.16 13.51
C VAL A 174 -11.58 -6.04 14.51
N HIS A 175 -10.30 -6.29 14.25
CA HIS A 175 -9.45 -7.12 15.10
C HIS A 175 -8.74 -6.35 16.22
N ILE A 176 -8.92 -5.02 16.31
CA ILE A 176 -8.36 -4.20 17.39
C ILE A 176 -9.45 -3.41 18.09
N LYS A 177 -9.56 -3.62 19.41
CA LYS A 177 -10.46 -2.86 20.29
C LYS A 177 -9.64 -1.85 21.09
N ARG A 178 -9.99 -0.57 20.98
CA ARG A 178 -9.36 0.51 21.76
C ARG A 178 -10.14 0.73 23.06
N TYR A 179 -9.42 0.73 24.17
CA TYR A 179 -9.96 0.96 25.51
C TYR A 179 -9.36 2.24 26.09
N TYR A 180 -10.26 3.12 26.53
CA TYR A 180 -9.89 4.42 27.07
C TYR A 180 -9.86 4.36 28.60
N ALA A 181 -8.66 4.52 29.17
CA ALA A 181 -8.46 4.38 30.61
C ALA A 181 -9.22 5.43 31.45
N HIS A 182 -9.52 6.61 30.88
CA HIS A 182 -10.07 7.74 31.62
C HIS A 182 -11.59 7.66 31.85
N ASN A 183 -12.34 7.02 30.94
CA ASN A 183 -13.80 6.87 31.03
C ASN A 183 -14.24 5.40 31.23
N GLY A 184 -13.32 4.45 31.08
CA GLY A 184 -13.59 3.03 31.24
C GLY A 184 -14.41 2.41 30.11
N ASP A 185 -14.54 3.10 28.97
CA ASP A 185 -15.34 2.67 27.82
C ASP A 185 -14.46 2.13 26.67
N TYR A 186 -15.08 1.33 25.81
CA TYR A 186 -14.50 0.89 24.55
C TYR A 186 -14.91 1.84 23.44
N ASP A 187 -13.97 2.11 22.55
CA ASP A 187 -14.29 2.87 21.35
C ASP A 187 -15.26 2.06 20.47
N ARG A 188 -16.42 2.65 20.14
CA ARG A 188 -17.38 2.10 19.19
C ARG A 188 -17.04 2.59 17.79
N VAL A 189 -15.79 2.41 17.38
CA VAL A 189 -15.31 2.90 16.08
C VAL A 189 -16.12 2.22 14.98
N THR A 190 -16.89 3.00 14.24
CA THR A 190 -17.24 2.63 12.87
C THR A 190 -15.95 2.79 12.07
N CYS A 191 -15.34 1.68 11.69
CA CYS A 191 -14.11 1.72 10.93
C CYS A 191 -14.44 1.79 9.45
N ASP A 192 -14.28 2.97 8.89
CA ASP A 192 -14.08 3.08 7.45
C ASP A 192 -12.68 2.57 7.11
N HIS A 193 -12.52 2.03 5.92
CA HIS A 193 -11.25 1.55 5.40
C HIS A 193 -10.97 2.22 4.07
N GLU A 194 -9.71 2.52 3.81
CA GLU A 194 -9.26 3.15 2.58
C GLU A 194 -8.27 2.20 1.92
N VAL A 195 -8.50 1.90 0.65
CA VAL A 195 -7.60 1.09 -0.18
C VAL A 195 -7.32 1.78 -1.51
N ILE A 196 -6.32 1.31 -2.24
CA ILE A 196 -6.01 1.82 -3.57
C ILE A 196 -6.48 0.80 -4.60
N ALA A 197 -7.31 1.19 -5.56
CA ALA A 197 -7.70 0.35 -6.68
C ALA A 197 -6.99 0.79 -7.94
N ILE A 198 -6.52 -0.17 -8.73
CA ILE A 198 -5.81 0.09 -9.99
C ILE A 198 -6.37 -0.74 -11.13
N ASP A 199 -6.41 -0.15 -12.32
CA ASP A 199 -6.48 -0.88 -13.58
C ASP A 199 -5.07 -0.96 -14.17
N CYS A 200 -4.71 -2.10 -14.74
CA CYS A 200 -3.36 -2.35 -15.21
C CYS A 200 -3.29 -2.54 -16.73
N HIS A 201 -2.11 -2.32 -17.31
CA HIS A 201 -1.88 -2.51 -18.75
C HIS A 201 -2.06 -3.95 -19.22
N ASN A 202 -2.08 -4.93 -18.30
CA ASN A 202 -2.40 -6.32 -18.59
C ASN A 202 -3.91 -6.60 -18.74
N GLY A 203 -4.77 -5.58 -18.57
CA GLY A 203 -6.23 -5.71 -18.68
C GLY A 203 -6.91 -6.22 -17.41
N HIS A 204 -6.17 -6.37 -16.31
CA HIS A 204 -6.70 -6.78 -15.01
C HIS A 204 -6.70 -5.61 -14.02
N SER A 205 -7.57 -5.72 -13.00
CA SER A 205 -7.68 -4.75 -11.91
C SER A 205 -7.30 -5.40 -10.58
N TYR A 206 -6.66 -4.61 -9.72
CA TYR A 206 -6.17 -5.05 -8.41
C TYR A 206 -6.53 -4.04 -7.33
N VAL A 207 -6.60 -4.52 -6.10
CA VAL A 207 -6.63 -3.70 -4.88
C VAL A 207 -5.27 -3.80 -4.22
N ILE A 208 -4.70 -2.65 -3.89
CA ILE A 208 -3.53 -2.49 -3.04
C ILE A 208 -4.00 -2.05 -1.66
N ASP A 209 -3.91 -2.93 -0.68
CA ASP A 209 -4.33 -2.71 0.69
C ASP A 209 -3.13 -2.74 1.65
N LEU A 210 -2.56 -1.55 1.89
CA LEU A 210 -1.39 -1.42 2.77
C LEU A 210 -1.78 -1.53 4.26
N ALA A 211 -3.05 -1.30 4.59
CA ALA A 211 -3.57 -1.27 5.95
C ALA A 211 -4.49 -2.45 6.29
N GLY A 212 -4.64 -3.43 5.41
CA GLY A 212 -5.58 -4.55 5.54
C GLY A 212 -5.34 -5.44 6.76
N ALA A 213 -4.13 -5.39 7.31
CA ALA A 213 -3.77 -6.14 8.51
C ALA A 213 -4.72 -5.81 9.68
N GLN A 214 -5.27 -4.59 9.77
CA GLN A 214 -6.24 -4.22 10.80
C GLN A 214 -7.52 -5.09 10.80
N TYR A 215 -7.80 -5.78 9.69
CA TYR A 215 -8.90 -6.73 9.49
C TYR A 215 -8.41 -8.17 9.22
N GLY A 216 -7.12 -8.45 9.42
CA GLY A 216 -6.54 -9.77 9.16
C GLY A 216 -6.24 -10.08 7.69
N GLN A 217 -6.34 -9.10 6.78
CA GLN A 217 -5.86 -9.23 5.40
C GLN A 217 -4.41 -8.76 5.30
N TYR A 218 -3.46 -9.70 5.22
CA TYR A 218 -2.03 -9.35 5.19
C TYR A 218 -1.47 -9.20 3.78
N GLN A 219 -2.19 -9.67 2.76
CA GLN A 219 -1.74 -9.54 1.38
C GLN A 219 -1.88 -8.08 0.92
N ALA A 220 -0.76 -7.48 0.51
CA ALA A 220 -0.76 -6.10 0.04
C ALA A 220 -1.49 -5.92 -1.29
N VAL A 221 -1.55 -6.96 -2.14
CA VAL A 221 -2.16 -6.94 -3.47
C VAL A 221 -3.13 -8.11 -3.57
N THR A 222 -4.35 -7.82 -4.00
CA THR A 222 -5.38 -8.83 -4.29
C THR A 222 -6.06 -8.50 -5.61
N PRO A 223 -6.34 -9.47 -6.49
CA PRO A 223 -7.21 -9.25 -7.64
C PRO A 223 -8.53 -8.61 -7.22
N LEU A 224 -9.01 -7.61 -7.96
CA LEU A 224 -10.19 -6.85 -7.55
C LEU A 224 -11.42 -7.74 -7.31
N GLU A 225 -11.66 -8.71 -8.18
CA GLU A 225 -12.79 -9.65 -8.04
C GLU A 225 -12.70 -10.48 -6.75
N GLU A 226 -11.49 -10.95 -6.40
CA GLU A 226 -11.24 -11.71 -5.19
C GLU A 226 -11.44 -10.83 -3.94
N TYR A 227 -10.93 -9.60 -3.97
CA TYR A 227 -11.08 -8.64 -2.88
C TYR A 227 -12.56 -8.32 -2.60
N LEU A 228 -13.35 -8.09 -3.66
CA LEU A 228 -14.79 -7.82 -3.52
C LEU A 228 -15.58 -9.04 -3.05
N ARG A 229 -15.16 -10.25 -3.44
CA ARG A 229 -15.77 -11.50 -2.97
C ARG A 229 -15.49 -11.77 -1.49
N GLY A 230 -14.31 -11.40 -1.02
CA GLY A 230 -13.89 -11.50 0.38
C GLY A 230 -14.65 -10.58 1.34
N LYS A 231 -15.38 -9.59 0.82
CA LYS A 231 -16.27 -8.67 1.55
C LYS A 231 -15.64 -8.06 2.82
N LEU A 232 -14.52 -7.35 2.68
CA LEU A 232 -14.06 -6.48 3.77
C LEU A 232 -15.02 -5.32 4.04
N GLY A 233 -15.82 -4.87 3.07
CA GLY A 233 -16.82 -3.83 3.30
C GLY A 233 -17.64 -3.45 2.08
N GLU A 234 -18.56 -2.51 2.27
CA GLU A 234 -19.33 -1.88 1.18
C GLU A 234 -18.57 -0.67 0.62
N ILE A 235 -18.44 -0.56 -0.70
CA ILE A 235 -17.85 0.65 -1.31
C ILE A 235 -18.74 1.85 -0.99
N GLU A 236 -18.17 2.84 -0.31
CA GLU A 236 -18.83 4.08 0.05
C GLU A 236 -18.47 5.19 -0.94
N ARG A 237 -17.20 5.26 -1.35
CA ARG A 237 -16.70 6.31 -2.23
C ARG A 237 -15.50 5.82 -3.06
N VAL A 238 -15.34 6.40 -4.23
CA VAL A 238 -14.17 6.25 -5.09
C VAL A 238 -13.71 7.66 -5.46
N ASP A 239 -12.45 7.95 -5.18
CA ASP A 239 -11.82 9.24 -5.39
C ASP A 239 -10.58 9.10 -6.28
N GLN A 240 -10.12 10.20 -6.87
CA GLN A 240 -8.85 10.22 -7.60
C GLN A 240 -7.66 10.07 -6.64
N HIS A 241 -6.59 9.42 -7.12
CA HIS A 241 -5.34 9.31 -6.39
C HIS A 241 -4.82 10.68 -5.96
N GLY A 242 -4.55 10.84 -4.66
CA GLY A 242 -4.15 12.10 -4.03
C GLY A 242 -5.26 12.80 -3.26
N TYR A 243 -6.51 12.32 -3.35
CA TYR A 243 -7.62 12.86 -2.56
C TYR A 243 -7.30 12.89 -1.06
N MET A 244 -6.84 11.77 -0.49
CA MET A 244 -6.52 11.71 0.93
C MET A 244 -5.33 12.60 1.33
N ALA A 245 -4.36 12.78 0.43
CA ALA A 245 -3.27 13.73 0.65
C ALA A 245 -3.80 15.17 0.76
N ALA A 246 -4.72 15.56 -0.13
CA ALA A 246 -5.38 16.86 -0.08
C ALA A 246 -6.25 17.03 1.18
N VAL A 247 -6.98 15.98 1.60
CA VAL A 247 -7.78 16.00 2.85
C VAL A 247 -6.89 16.20 4.08
N LYS A 248 -5.76 15.49 4.17
CA LYS A 248 -4.83 15.65 5.30
C LYS A 248 -4.25 17.06 5.34
N LYS A 249 -3.91 17.64 4.19
CA LYS A 249 -3.48 19.05 4.11
C LYS A 249 -4.59 20.00 4.53
N GLN A 250 -5.83 19.80 4.08
CA GLN A 250 -6.99 20.59 4.51
C GLN A 250 -7.13 20.59 6.05
N CYS A 251 -6.97 19.43 6.68
CA CYS A 251 -7.04 19.26 8.14
C CYS A 251 -5.91 19.96 8.89
N ILE A 252 -4.70 19.96 8.32
CA ILE A 252 -3.57 20.73 8.84
C ILE A 252 -3.87 22.24 8.81
N LEU A 253 -4.60 22.72 7.80
CA LEU A 253 -5.06 24.11 7.70
C LEU A 253 -6.26 24.43 8.60
N GLY A 254 -6.69 23.49 9.45
CA GLY A 254 -7.80 23.68 10.38
C GLY A 254 -9.19 23.56 9.73
N SER A 255 -9.26 23.04 8.50
CA SER A 255 -10.52 22.84 7.77
C SER A 255 -10.70 21.35 7.41
N GLY A 256 -11.92 20.89 7.18
CA GLY A 256 -12.16 19.51 6.72
C GLY A 256 -12.64 18.53 7.81
N PRO A 257 -12.90 17.26 7.43
CA PRO A 257 -13.70 16.34 8.23
C PRO A 257 -13.02 15.87 9.54
N PHE A 258 -11.71 16.06 9.68
CA PHE A 258 -10.97 15.66 10.88
C PHE A 258 -10.65 16.83 11.83
N SER A 259 -11.09 18.06 11.51
CA SER A 259 -10.85 19.24 12.38
C SER A 259 -11.93 19.43 13.45
N GLU A 260 -13.08 18.75 13.32
CA GLU A 260 -14.11 18.78 14.35
C GLU A 260 -13.66 18.04 15.62
N PRO A 261 -13.95 18.58 16.83
CA PRO A 261 -13.67 17.87 18.08
C PRO A 261 -14.37 16.52 18.06
N ASN A 262 -13.65 15.45 18.39
CA ASN A 262 -14.30 14.14 18.52
C ASN A 262 -15.32 14.22 19.67
N PRO A 263 -16.63 13.99 19.41
CA PRO A 263 -17.67 14.15 20.42
C PRO A 263 -17.49 13.23 21.64
N GLN A 264 -16.80 12.10 21.46
CA GLN A 264 -16.60 11.07 22.48
C GLN A 264 -15.39 11.37 23.37
N THR A 265 -14.34 11.99 22.83
CA THR A 265 -13.15 12.37 23.61
C THR A 265 -13.14 13.84 24.01
N GLY A 266 -14.02 14.66 23.42
CA GLY A 266 -14.06 16.11 23.59
C GLY A 266 -12.79 16.83 23.08
N GLY A 267 -11.83 16.09 22.53
CA GLY A 267 -10.53 16.60 22.08
C GLY A 267 -10.53 16.88 20.59
N GLN A 268 -10.02 18.06 20.21
CA GLN A 268 -9.57 18.29 18.84
C GLN A 268 -8.39 17.35 18.53
N CYS A 269 -8.31 16.88 17.29
CA CYS A 269 -7.10 16.22 16.81
C CYS A 269 -5.92 17.15 17.07
N ASP A 270 -4.89 16.65 17.77
CA ASP A 270 -3.69 17.43 18.04
C ASP A 270 -3.00 17.70 16.71
N THR A 271 -3.16 18.92 16.19
CA THR A 271 -2.65 19.32 14.87
C THR A 271 -1.14 19.16 14.75
N ARG A 272 -0.42 19.10 15.89
CA ARG A 272 1.01 18.76 15.92
C ARG A 272 1.26 17.37 15.32
N ILE A 273 0.36 16.40 15.52
CA ILE A 273 0.47 15.04 14.96
C ILE A 273 0.45 15.13 13.44
N LEU A 274 -0.58 15.76 12.87
CA LEU A 274 -0.71 15.88 11.42
C LEU A 274 0.48 16.63 10.78
N LEU A 275 0.91 17.72 11.41
CA LEU A 275 2.09 18.48 10.97
C LEU A 275 3.38 17.65 11.05
N THR A 276 3.59 16.91 12.14
CA THR A 276 4.77 16.07 12.33
C THR A 276 4.81 14.91 11.34
N LEU A 277 3.68 14.24 11.11
CA LEU A 277 3.56 13.16 10.14
C LEU A 277 3.76 13.68 8.70
N ARG A 278 3.29 14.89 8.39
CA ARG A 278 3.56 15.57 7.10
C ARG A 278 5.05 15.83 6.89
N GLU A 279 5.75 16.40 7.87
CA GLU A 279 7.20 16.64 7.76
C GLU A 279 7.97 15.33 7.62
N LEU A 280 7.58 14.30 8.38
CA LEU A 280 8.16 12.98 8.29
C LEU A 280 7.95 12.36 6.89
N TYR A 281 6.79 12.57 6.28
CA TYR A 281 6.52 12.22 4.89
C TYR A 281 7.39 12.98 3.88
N GLY A 282 7.64 14.28 4.12
CA GLY A 282 8.61 15.05 3.33
C GLY A 282 10.03 14.45 3.38
N VAL A 283 10.48 14.06 4.57
CA VAL A 283 11.78 13.38 4.78
C VAL A 283 11.80 12.02 4.08
N PHE A 284 10.71 11.25 4.16
CA PHE A 284 10.54 9.98 3.47
C PHE A 284 10.72 10.14 1.95
N ASN A 285 9.99 11.08 1.32
CA ASN A 285 10.09 11.32 -0.12
C ASN A 285 11.46 11.81 -0.55
N ALA A 286 12.09 12.69 0.24
CA ALA A 286 13.45 13.13 -0.01
C ALA A 286 14.46 11.95 0.05
N ALA A 287 14.23 10.97 0.93
CA ALA A 287 15.05 9.77 1.00
C ALA A 287 14.86 8.85 -0.22
N VAL A 288 13.62 8.69 -0.70
CA VAL A 288 13.30 7.95 -1.94
C VAL A 288 14.00 8.59 -3.15
N ASN A 289 13.81 9.90 -3.38
CA ASN A 289 14.41 10.62 -4.51
C ASN A 289 15.94 10.52 -4.48
N LYS A 290 16.54 10.70 -3.31
CA LYS A 290 18.00 10.57 -3.14
C LYS A 290 18.51 9.15 -3.39
N TRP A 291 17.69 8.14 -3.12
CA TRP A 291 18.03 6.76 -3.47
C TRP A 291 18.02 6.57 -4.99
N GLU A 292 16.98 7.05 -5.69
CA GLU A 292 16.90 6.97 -7.16
C GLU A 292 18.09 7.65 -7.85
N GLU A 293 18.44 8.87 -7.40
CA GLU A 293 19.62 9.61 -7.89
C GLU A 293 20.92 8.82 -7.71
N ARG A 294 21.12 8.24 -6.52
CA ARG A 294 22.35 7.51 -6.18
C ARG A 294 22.47 6.20 -6.93
N GLN A 295 21.37 5.49 -7.16
CA GLN A 295 21.36 4.25 -7.90
C GLN A 295 21.29 4.47 -9.41
N SER A 296 20.99 5.69 -9.87
CA SER A 296 20.66 5.98 -11.27
C SER A 296 19.59 5.01 -11.79
N MET A 297 18.57 4.78 -10.96
CA MET A 297 17.52 3.77 -11.15
C MET A 297 16.22 4.32 -10.57
N SER A 298 15.13 4.32 -11.34
CA SER A 298 13.81 4.69 -10.82
C SER A 298 13.21 3.56 -9.96
N ILE A 299 12.17 3.88 -9.17
CA ILE A 299 11.39 2.85 -8.49
C ILE A 299 10.79 1.85 -9.48
N SER A 300 10.30 2.31 -10.63
CA SER A 300 9.76 1.42 -11.67
C SER A 300 10.82 0.48 -12.25
N ASP A 301 12.04 0.99 -12.52
CA ASP A 301 13.16 0.15 -12.97
C ASP A 301 13.53 -0.90 -11.92
N LEU A 302 13.51 -0.52 -10.64
CA LEU A 302 13.75 -1.44 -9.53
C LEU A 302 12.70 -2.57 -9.51
N LEU A 303 11.42 -2.24 -9.67
CA LEU A 303 10.32 -3.21 -9.69
C LEU A 303 10.39 -4.18 -10.88
N ASN A 304 11.00 -3.77 -11.99
CA ASN A 304 11.20 -4.59 -13.18
C ASN A 304 12.59 -5.27 -13.24
N SER A 305 13.44 -5.06 -12.24
CA SER A 305 14.79 -5.64 -12.20
C SER A 305 14.77 -7.15 -11.88
N LYS A 306 15.90 -7.85 -12.03
CA LYS A 306 15.99 -9.28 -11.63
C LYS A 306 15.82 -9.46 -10.12
N ASP A 307 15.42 -10.64 -9.67
CA ASP A 307 15.06 -10.87 -8.26
C ASP A 307 16.16 -10.45 -7.28
N ILE A 308 17.42 -10.76 -7.59
CA ILE A 308 18.55 -10.38 -6.73
C ILE A 308 18.72 -8.85 -6.62
N TRP A 309 18.47 -8.12 -7.70
CA TRP A 309 18.56 -6.66 -7.73
C TRP A 309 17.36 -6.01 -7.08
N TRP A 310 16.17 -6.58 -7.29
CA TRP A 310 14.94 -6.20 -6.63
C TRP A 310 15.09 -6.26 -5.10
N GLN A 311 15.45 -7.43 -4.55
CA GLN A 311 15.58 -7.64 -3.10
C GLN A 311 16.62 -6.68 -2.49
N ARG A 312 17.80 -6.60 -3.11
CA ARG A 312 18.88 -5.73 -2.65
C ARG A 312 18.51 -4.25 -2.74
N GLY A 313 17.81 -3.83 -3.80
CA GLY A 313 17.39 -2.45 -3.99
C GLY A 313 16.29 -2.05 -3.02
N LYS A 314 15.29 -2.91 -2.81
CA LYS A 314 14.25 -2.75 -1.79
C LYS A 314 14.86 -2.55 -0.40
N GLU A 315 15.77 -3.44 0.01
CA GLU A 315 16.43 -3.34 1.32
C GLU A 315 17.21 -2.03 1.47
N GLN A 316 18.03 -1.66 0.47
CA GLN A 316 18.79 -0.40 0.51
C GLN A 316 17.89 0.84 0.57
N LEU A 317 16.77 0.82 -0.16
CA LEU A 317 15.78 1.90 -0.15
C LEU A 317 15.17 2.04 1.24
N LEU A 318 14.66 0.94 1.82
CA LEU A 318 14.03 0.95 3.15
C LEU A 318 15.01 1.36 4.25
N VAL A 319 16.25 0.85 4.24
CA VAL A 319 17.31 1.28 5.19
C VAL A 319 17.65 2.76 5.00
N GLY A 320 17.66 3.24 3.75
CA GLY A 320 17.87 4.65 3.42
C GLY A 320 16.80 5.56 4.00
N ILE A 321 15.53 5.18 3.83
CA ILE A 321 14.35 5.85 4.38
C ILE A 321 14.41 5.85 5.92
N GLU A 322 14.59 4.68 6.53
CA GLU A 322 14.62 4.53 7.99
C GLU A 322 15.67 5.44 8.62
N ARG A 323 16.90 5.39 8.11
CA ARG A 323 18.00 6.21 8.62
C ARG A 323 17.70 7.70 8.54
N LYS A 324 17.07 8.16 7.46
CA LYS A 324 16.75 9.59 7.26
C LYS A 324 15.63 10.05 8.19
N MET A 325 14.58 9.25 8.31
CA MET A 325 13.47 9.52 9.22
C MET A 325 13.92 9.51 10.68
N ARG A 326 14.67 8.50 11.13
CA ARG A 326 15.21 8.44 12.50
C ARG A 326 16.07 9.66 12.82
N ALA A 327 17.01 10.00 11.94
CA ALA A 327 17.86 11.18 12.13
C ALA A 327 17.05 12.47 12.25
N TRP A 328 15.96 12.61 11.48
CA TRP A 328 15.06 13.76 11.62
C TRP A 328 14.31 13.75 12.96
N ILE A 329 13.74 12.61 13.37
CA ILE A 329 13.04 12.45 14.65
C ILE A 329 13.98 12.76 15.83
N ASP A 330 15.19 12.24 15.82
CA ASP A 330 16.19 12.45 16.87
C ASP A 330 16.55 13.93 16.99
N ASN A 331 16.77 14.61 15.86
CA ASN A 331 17.06 16.04 15.83
C ASN A 331 15.87 16.88 16.31
N TRP A 332 14.65 16.53 15.90
CA TRP A 332 13.43 17.20 16.35
C TRP A 332 13.17 17.01 17.85
N LYS A 333 13.37 15.80 18.38
CA LYS A 333 13.32 15.50 19.82
C LYS A 333 14.39 16.27 20.59
N ALA A 334 15.64 16.30 20.10
CA ALA A 334 16.75 17.03 20.72
C ALA A 334 16.54 18.55 20.75
N ALA A 335 15.81 19.09 19.76
CA ALA A 335 15.40 20.49 19.72
C ALA A 335 14.22 20.83 20.64
N GLY A 336 13.74 19.88 21.46
CA GLY A 336 12.61 20.08 22.36
C GLY A 336 11.24 19.99 21.67
N CYS A 337 11.14 19.18 20.61
CA CYS A 337 9.90 18.95 19.86
C CYS A 337 9.20 20.26 19.44
N PRO A 338 9.91 21.16 18.75
CA PRO A 338 9.34 22.46 18.38
C PRO A 338 8.08 22.28 17.54
N CYS A 339 7.14 23.21 17.70
CA CYS A 339 5.96 23.27 16.86
C CYS A 339 6.37 23.54 15.40
N ILE A 340 5.91 22.71 14.48
CA ILE A 340 6.16 22.86 13.06
C ILE A 340 5.29 24.00 12.53
N THR A 341 5.90 24.92 11.81
CA THR A 341 5.19 26.05 11.17
C THR A 341 5.23 25.85 9.66
N LEU A 342 4.07 25.96 9.01
CA LEU A 342 3.97 25.90 7.56
C LEU A 342 4.59 27.15 6.93
N SER A 343 5.31 26.94 5.83
CA SER A 343 5.76 28.07 5.00
C SER A 343 4.55 28.74 4.33
N LEU A 344 4.69 29.98 3.86
CA LEU A 344 3.57 30.75 3.30
C LEU A 344 2.90 30.03 2.11
N SER A 345 3.67 29.39 1.25
CA SER A 345 3.14 28.62 0.11
C SER A 345 2.41 27.34 0.51
N GLU A 346 2.54 26.89 1.76
CA GLU A 346 1.92 25.67 2.28
C GLU A 346 0.66 25.95 3.09
N GLN A 347 0.37 27.23 3.36
CA GLN A 347 -0.80 27.70 4.12
C GLN A 347 -2.10 27.68 3.32
N GLU A 348 -2.04 27.29 2.05
CA GLU A 348 -3.19 27.20 1.16
C GLU A 348 -3.16 25.88 0.37
N LEU A 349 -4.34 25.41 -0.02
CA LEU A 349 -4.47 24.33 -0.99
C LEU A 349 -4.10 24.87 -2.37
N SER A 350 -3.40 24.07 -3.17
CA SER A 350 -3.21 24.33 -4.58
C SER A 350 -4.52 24.12 -5.33
N ALA A 351 -4.66 24.72 -6.52
CA ALA A 351 -5.85 24.53 -7.36
C ALA A 351 -6.10 23.06 -7.73
N GLU A 352 -5.05 22.25 -7.84
CA GLU A 352 -5.15 20.80 -8.05
C GLU A 352 -5.72 20.09 -6.82
N GLU A 353 -5.21 20.40 -5.63
CA GLU A 353 -5.74 19.85 -4.37
C GLU A 353 -7.20 20.26 -4.14
N GLU A 354 -7.56 21.53 -4.40
CA GLU A 354 -8.96 21.98 -4.34
C GLU A 354 -9.84 21.23 -5.34
N GLN A 355 -9.34 20.94 -6.53
CA GLN A 355 -10.06 20.16 -7.54
C GLN A 355 -10.25 18.71 -7.13
N LEU A 356 -9.26 18.09 -6.48
CA LEU A 356 -9.37 16.74 -5.91
C LEU A 356 -10.45 16.68 -4.83
N LEU A 357 -10.57 17.72 -3.99
CA LEU A 357 -11.54 17.77 -2.90
C LEU A 357 -12.99 18.06 -3.34
N LYS A 358 -13.19 18.53 -4.57
CA LYS A 358 -14.55 18.68 -5.09
C LYS A 358 -15.21 17.31 -5.17
N PRO A 359 -16.49 17.17 -4.74
CA PRO A 359 -17.21 15.92 -4.88
C PRO A 359 -17.17 15.46 -6.34
N GLN A 360 -16.42 14.40 -6.64
CA GLN A 360 -16.30 13.90 -8.01
C GLN A 360 -17.59 13.22 -8.49
N HIS A 361 -18.46 12.88 -7.54
CA HIS A 361 -19.84 12.51 -7.76
C HIS A 361 -20.74 13.38 -6.86
N ALA A 362 -21.25 14.48 -7.42
CA ALA A 362 -22.27 15.28 -6.74
C ALA A 362 -23.51 14.41 -6.46
N ALA A 363 -23.86 14.30 -5.17
CA ALA A 363 -25.18 13.97 -4.63
C ALA A 363 -25.91 12.78 -5.28
N MET A 364 -25.52 11.57 -4.89
CA MET A 364 -26.37 10.38 -4.96
C MET A 364 -27.08 10.25 -3.60
N GLY A 365 -28.33 10.72 -3.55
CA GLY A 365 -29.12 10.91 -2.32
C GLY A 365 -29.70 9.61 -1.78
N ASP A 366 -29.79 9.53 -0.45
CA ASP A 366 -30.36 8.43 0.34
C ASP A 366 -29.74 7.02 0.15
N ARG A 367 -29.94 6.18 1.17
CA ARG A 367 -29.35 4.83 1.33
C ARG A 367 -29.54 3.88 0.13
N GLU A 368 -30.47 4.14 -0.79
CA GLU A 368 -30.70 3.32 -1.99
C GLU A 368 -29.57 3.43 -3.03
N ASP A 369 -28.68 4.43 -2.94
CA ASP A 369 -27.76 4.75 -4.03
C ASP A 369 -26.34 4.13 -3.93
N ARG A 370 -25.97 3.56 -2.77
CA ARG A 370 -24.66 2.88 -2.61
C ARG A 370 -24.51 1.66 -3.54
N SER A 371 -25.62 0.96 -3.75
CA SER A 371 -25.71 -0.14 -4.72
C SER A 371 -25.43 0.34 -6.14
N THR A 372 -25.82 1.57 -6.47
CA THR A 372 -25.59 2.18 -7.78
C THR A 372 -24.13 2.57 -7.96
N VAL A 373 -23.50 3.20 -6.96
CA VAL A 373 -22.06 3.52 -6.97
C VAL A 373 -21.24 2.26 -7.23
N TYR A 374 -21.49 1.21 -6.44
CA TYR A 374 -20.84 -0.08 -6.61
C TYR A 374 -21.08 -0.67 -8.00
N ARG A 375 -22.35 -0.76 -8.45
CA ARG A 375 -22.69 -1.34 -9.76
C ARG A 375 -22.06 -0.56 -10.91
N ASN A 376 -22.04 0.77 -10.85
CA ASN A 376 -21.46 1.61 -11.89
C ASN A 376 -19.95 1.47 -11.95
N TRP A 377 -19.28 1.54 -10.80
CA TRP A 377 -17.83 1.38 -10.71
C TRP A 377 -17.40 -0.03 -11.15
N VAL A 378 -18.04 -1.08 -10.64
CA VAL A 378 -17.76 -2.46 -11.07
C VAL A 378 -18.08 -2.66 -12.56
N SER A 379 -19.17 -2.08 -13.07
CA SER A 379 -19.50 -2.15 -14.51
C SER A 379 -18.47 -1.42 -15.37
N GLN A 380 -17.94 -0.28 -14.91
CA GLN A 380 -16.88 0.46 -15.58
C GLN A 380 -15.60 -0.37 -15.62
N LYS A 381 -15.21 -0.98 -14.49
CA LYS A 381 -14.06 -1.88 -14.39
C LYS A 381 -14.21 -3.12 -15.29
N ALA A 382 -15.39 -3.73 -15.31
CA ALA A 382 -15.68 -4.90 -16.13
C ALA A 382 -15.69 -4.61 -17.65
N ARG A 383 -16.12 -3.41 -18.08
CA ARG A 383 -16.09 -3.01 -19.51
C ARG A 383 -14.69 -2.79 -20.05
N ASN A 384 -13.72 -2.54 -19.18
CA ASN A 384 -12.32 -2.33 -19.58
C ASN A 384 -11.56 -3.65 -19.77
N ILE A 385 -12.17 -4.80 -19.47
CA ILE A 385 -11.60 -6.11 -19.74
C ILE A 385 -11.78 -6.40 -21.24
N PRO A 386 -10.71 -6.56 -22.03
CA PRO A 386 -10.83 -6.86 -23.45
C PRO A 386 -11.63 -8.14 -23.69
N VAL A 387 -12.76 -8.04 -24.40
CA VAL A 387 -13.59 -9.17 -24.83
C VAL A 387 -12.82 -9.93 -25.91
N GLY A 388 -11.88 -10.79 -25.52
CA GLY A 388 -11.02 -11.48 -26.47
C GLY A 388 -10.12 -12.59 -25.93
N PHE A 389 -10.05 -12.80 -24.62
CA PHE A 389 -9.23 -13.87 -24.03
C PHE A 389 -10.10 -14.83 -23.21
N SER A 390 -10.47 -15.95 -23.85
CA SER A 390 -10.92 -17.13 -23.13
C SER A 390 -9.70 -17.77 -22.46
N LEU A 391 -9.67 -17.79 -21.14
CA LEU A 391 -8.78 -18.66 -20.37
C LEU A 391 -9.34 -20.10 -20.43
N GLU A 392 -9.26 -20.72 -21.61
CA GLU A 392 -9.27 -22.18 -21.71
C GLU A 392 -7.82 -22.64 -21.83
N ALA A 393 -7.23 -22.98 -20.70
CA ALA A 393 -6.01 -23.76 -20.57
C ALA A 393 -6.23 -24.85 -19.53
#